data_AF-A0A2T7FVK0-F1
#
_entry.id   AF-A0A2T7FVK0-F1
#
_cell.length_a   1.000
_cell.length_b   1.000
_cell.length_c   1.000
_cell.angle_alpha   90.00
_cell.angle_beta   90.00
_cell.angle_gamma   90.00
#
_symmetry.space_group_name_H-M   'P 1'
#
loop_
_entity.id
_entity.type
_entity.pdbx_description
1 polymer ?
#
loop_
_entity_poly.entity_id
_entity_poly.type
_entity_poly.pdbx_seq_one_letter_code
_entity_poly.pdbx_strand_id
1 'polypeptide(L)'
;MSELTPKDPLQAAIFHALTAFERLSEAVAATDAIVGDKLCDDLRSKLNSLRTGELTVECFSRSEVDRLNAVATSLEPAMRRETHTWVVPDECSMSGGYEETATSPLGDALRNLHFACRELADQLSQVVKIQESGQIAVVLRQ
;
A
#
# COMPACT_ATOMS: atom_id res chain seq x y z
N MET A 1 -37.87 0.54 -19.32
CA MET A 1 -36.50 0.00 -19.42
C MET A 1 -35.58 1.07 -18.86
N SER A 2 -35.23 0.95 -17.58
CA SER A 2 -34.46 1.98 -16.88
C SER A 2 -33.04 2.00 -17.43
N GLU A 3 -32.64 3.16 -17.93
CA GLU A 3 -31.29 3.46 -18.38
C GLU A 3 -30.32 3.20 -17.23
N LEU A 4 -29.52 2.13 -17.38
CA LEU A 4 -28.30 1.91 -16.62
C LEU A 4 -27.32 3.01 -17.01
N THR A 5 -27.49 4.17 -16.41
CA THR A 5 -26.48 5.23 -16.35
C THR A 5 -25.18 4.64 -15.79
N PRO A 6 -24.00 5.16 -16.19
CA PRO A 6 -22.72 4.60 -15.78
C PRO A 6 -22.69 4.51 -14.25
N LYS A 7 -22.40 3.32 -13.71
CA LYS A 7 -22.10 3.07 -12.29
C LYS A 7 -21.42 4.31 -11.72
N ASP A 8 -22.01 4.90 -10.68
CA ASP A 8 -21.48 6.10 -10.02
C ASP A 8 -19.95 5.96 -9.82
N PRO A 9 -19.13 6.79 -10.51
CA PRO A 9 -17.68 6.65 -10.48
C PRO A 9 -17.12 6.81 -9.06
N LEU A 10 -17.81 7.56 -8.20
CA LEU A 10 -17.46 7.67 -6.79
C LEU A 10 -17.71 6.35 -6.05
N GLN A 11 -18.85 5.71 -6.29
CA GLN A 11 -19.19 4.42 -5.68
C GLN A 11 -18.20 3.32 -6.10
N ALA A 12 -17.80 3.31 -7.37
CA ALA A 12 -16.77 2.38 -7.86
C ALA A 12 -15.41 2.63 -7.19
N ALA A 13 -14.98 3.89 -7.08
CA ALA A 13 -13.72 4.23 -6.43
C ALA A 13 -13.73 3.89 -4.92
N ILE A 14 -14.84 4.10 -4.23
CA ILE A 14 -15.00 3.68 -2.82
C ILE A 14 -14.92 2.16 -2.69
N PHE A 15 -15.54 1.41 -3.60
CA PHE A 15 -15.45 -0.05 -3.59
C PHE A 15 -14.01 -0.54 -3.80
N HIS A 16 -13.27 0.06 -4.72
CA HIS A 16 -11.86 -0.25 -4.93
C HIS A 16 -10.99 0.08 -3.70
N ALA A 17 -11.27 1.21 -3.02
CA ALA A 17 -10.60 1.55 -1.77
C ALA A 17 -10.90 0.54 -0.65
N LEU A 18 -12.14 0.04 -0.55
CA LEU A 18 -12.53 -1.01 0.41
C LEU A 18 -11.78 -2.32 0.14
N THR A 19 -11.73 -2.77 -1.10
CA THR A 19 -10.95 -3.97 -1.46
C THR A 19 -9.46 -3.80 -1.19
N ALA A 20 -8.90 -2.61 -1.45
CA ALA A 20 -7.50 -2.32 -1.11
C ALA A 20 -7.24 -2.33 0.40
N PHE A 21 -8.22 -1.89 1.20
CA PHE A 21 -8.14 -1.94 2.66
C PHE A 21 -8.17 -3.38 3.21
N GLU A 22 -8.99 -4.25 2.62
CA GLU A 22 -9.01 -5.68 2.95
C GLU A 22 -7.64 -6.32 2.67
N ARG A 23 -7.05 -6.03 1.49
CA ARG A 23 -5.70 -6.51 1.15
C ARG A 23 -4.62 -5.98 2.08
N LEU A 24 -4.72 -4.71 2.50
CA LEU A 24 -3.83 -4.15 3.51
C LEU A 24 -3.95 -4.91 4.83
N SER A 25 -5.17 -5.21 5.27
CA SER A 25 -5.42 -5.96 6.49
C SER A 25 -4.83 -7.37 6.43
N GLU A 26 -4.97 -8.05 5.29
CA GLU A 26 -4.35 -9.35 5.03
C GLU A 26 -2.82 -9.28 5.03
N ALA A 27 -2.24 -8.25 4.39
CA ALA A 27 -0.79 -8.06 4.35
C ALA A 27 -0.21 -7.75 5.73
N VAL A 28 -0.93 -6.99 6.56
CA VAL A 28 -0.57 -6.75 7.97
C VAL A 28 -0.59 -8.06 8.75
N ALA A 29 -1.64 -8.87 8.61
CA ALA A 29 -1.74 -10.16 9.30
C ALA A 29 -0.64 -11.14 8.87
N ALA A 30 -0.30 -11.19 7.58
CA ALA A 30 0.79 -12.00 7.06
C ALA A 30 2.16 -11.54 7.59
N THR A 31 2.36 -10.22 7.69
CA THR A 31 3.60 -9.66 8.26
C THR A 31 3.70 -9.95 9.75
N ASP A 32 2.62 -9.79 10.52
CA ASP A 32 2.55 -10.14 11.94
C ASP A 32 2.84 -11.63 12.18
N ALA A 33 2.34 -12.52 11.32
CA ALA A 33 2.57 -13.96 11.43
C ALA A 33 4.04 -14.36 11.22
N ILE A 34 4.80 -13.62 10.40
CA ILE A 34 6.20 -13.88 10.09
C ILE A 34 7.13 -13.21 11.10
N VAL A 35 6.79 -12.00 11.53
CA VAL A 35 7.63 -11.18 12.41
C VAL A 35 7.41 -11.49 13.89
N GLY A 36 6.20 -11.90 14.29
CA GLY A 36 5.81 -11.93 15.69
C GLY A 36 5.99 -10.55 16.35
N ASP A 37 6.61 -10.51 17.54
CA ASP A 37 6.90 -9.27 18.28
C ASP A 37 8.14 -8.49 17.77
N LYS A 38 8.82 -8.93 16.71
CA LYS A 38 10.09 -8.31 16.25
C LYS A 38 9.92 -7.08 15.37
N LEU A 39 8.69 -6.66 15.10
CA LEU A 39 8.40 -5.48 14.30
C LEU A 39 8.68 -4.27 15.20
N CYS A 40 9.51 -3.33 14.73
CA CYS A 40 9.82 -2.13 15.50
C CYS A 40 8.51 -1.49 16.00
N ASP A 41 8.43 -1.20 17.30
CA ASP A 41 7.21 -0.72 17.95
C ASP A 41 6.57 0.47 17.21
N ASP A 42 7.41 1.31 16.58
CA ASP A 42 7.01 2.42 15.73
C ASP A 42 6.23 1.98 14.49
N LEU A 43 6.67 0.92 13.80
CA LEU A 43 5.96 0.36 12.65
C LEU A 43 4.68 -0.34 13.08
N ARG A 44 4.71 -1.08 14.20
CA ARG A 44 3.53 -1.75 14.74
C ARG A 44 2.46 -0.76 15.20
N SER A 45 2.85 0.35 15.83
CA SER A 45 1.93 1.44 16.21
C SER A 45 1.26 2.06 14.99
N LYS A 46 2.04 2.36 13.94
CA LYS A 46 1.52 2.89 12.67
C LYS A 46 0.57 1.91 11.98
N LEU A 47 0.91 0.63 11.92
CA LEU A 47 0.03 -0.39 11.32
C LEU A 47 -1.24 -0.63 12.13
N ASN A 48 -1.16 -0.62 13.47
CA ASN A 48 -2.33 -0.73 14.32
C ASN A 48 -3.30 0.44 14.13
N SER A 49 -2.79 1.67 13.94
CA SER A 49 -3.65 2.82 13.64
C SER A 49 -4.40 2.67 12.31
N LEU A 50 -3.80 1.99 11.33
CA LEU A 50 -4.44 1.66 10.05
C LEU A 50 -5.44 0.51 10.20
N ARG A 51 -5.18 -0.45 11.11
CA ARG A 51 -6.03 -1.62 11.37
C ARG A 51 -7.30 -1.30 12.15
N THR A 52 -7.27 -0.27 13.01
CA THR A 52 -8.43 0.16 13.81
C THR A 52 -9.27 1.25 13.15
N GLY A 53 -8.80 1.82 12.04
CA GLY A 53 -9.59 2.79 11.28
C GLY A 53 -10.72 2.08 10.54
N GLU A 54 -11.95 2.16 11.04
CA GLU A 54 -13.10 1.99 10.15
C GLU A 54 -12.97 3.01 9.01
N LEU A 55 -13.26 2.61 7.77
CA LEU A 55 -13.30 3.52 6.62
C LEU A 55 -14.44 4.52 6.82
N THR A 56 -14.14 5.60 7.53
CA THR A 56 -15.05 6.72 7.79
C THR A 56 -14.87 7.77 6.70
N VAL A 57 -15.80 8.73 6.62
CA VAL A 57 -15.71 9.84 5.65
C VAL A 57 -14.39 10.63 5.82
N GLU A 58 -13.85 10.67 7.05
CA GLU A 58 -12.59 11.32 7.39
C GLU A 58 -11.35 10.61 6.82
N CYS A 59 -11.47 9.32 6.49
CA CYS A 59 -10.42 8.53 5.85
C CYS A 59 -10.18 8.95 4.39
N PHE A 60 -11.16 9.59 3.74
CA PHE A 60 -11.04 10.14 2.39
C PHE A 60 -10.44 11.55 2.43
N SER A 61 -9.27 11.69 3.05
CA SER A 61 -8.57 12.96 3.14
C SER A 61 -7.15 12.84 2.59
N ARG A 62 -6.63 13.95 2.07
CA ARG A 62 -5.26 14.03 1.57
C ARG A 62 -4.23 13.72 2.67
N SER A 63 -4.53 14.09 3.91
CA SER A 63 -3.71 13.75 5.06
C SER A 63 -3.57 12.24 5.30
N GLU A 64 -4.62 11.45 5.06
CA GLU A 64 -4.53 9.99 5.19
C GLU A 64 -3.74 9.36 4.05
N VAL A 65 -3.89 9.88 2.82
CA VAL A 65 -3.05 9.48 1.68
C VAL A 65 -1.56 9.74 1.99
N ASP A 66 -1.24 10.90 2.56
CA ASP A 66 0.14 11.26 2.93
C ASP A 66 0.67 10.36 4.06
N ARG A 67 -0.18 10.01 5.04
CA ARG A 67 0.18 9.07 6.11
C ARG A 67 0.49 7.67 5.59
N LEU A 68 -0.35 7.13 4.69
CA LEU A 68 -0.12 5.83 4.07
C LEU A 68 1.17 5.79 3.25
N ASN A 69 1.43 6.86 2.49
CA ASN A 69 2.69 6.99 1.76
C ASN A 69 3.91 7.09 2.69
N ALA A 70 3.81 7.83 3.79
CA ALA A 70 4.87 7.90 4.79
C ALA A 70 5.16 6.54 5.44
N VAL A 71 4.12 5.74 5.72
CA VAL A 71 4.27 4.35 6.19
C VAL A 71 4.97 3.50 5.13
N ALA A 72 4.52 3.56 3.87
CA ALA A 72 5.14 2.83 2.76
C ALA A 72 6.63 3.17 2.61
N THR A 73 7.01 4.45 2.65
CA THR A 73 8.42 4.89 2.58
C THR A 73 9.22 4.42 3.80
N SER A 74 8.62 4.39 4.98
CA SER A 74 9.31 3.92 6.19
C SER A 74 9.63 2.42 6.19
N LEU A 75 8.96 1.63 5.33
CA LEU A 75 9.23 0.20 5.15
C LEU A 75 10.44 -0.06 4.23
N GLU A 76 10.79 0.87 3.34
CA GLU A 76 11.85 0.67 2.35
C GLU A 76 13.22 0.31 2.95
N PRO A 77 13.70 0.93 4.04
CA PRO A 77 14.96 0.54 4.68
C PRO A 77 14.91 -0.87 5.27
N ALA A 78 13.78 -1.30 5.81
CA ALA A 78 13.60 -2.64 6.34
C ALA A 78 13.60 -3.68 5.22
N MET A 79 12.89 -3.40 4.12
CA MET A 79 12.91 -4.24 2.92
C MET A 79 14.33 -4.42 2.35
N ARG A 80 15.11 -3.32 2.26
CA ARG A 80 16.49 -3.36 1.75
C ARG A 80 17.43 -4.21 2.61
N ARG A 81 17.22 -4.25 3.93
CA ARG A 81 18.02 -5.10 4.84
C ARG A 81 17.74 -6.59 4.65
N GLU A 82 16.54 -6.93 4.22
CA GLU A 82 16.09 -8.31 4.03
C GLU A 82 16.41 -8.85 2.63
N THR A 83 16.70 -7.98 1.66
CA THR A 83 17.21 -8.36 0.34
C THR A 83 18.74 -8.41 0.36
N HIS A 84 19.30 -9.59 0.08
CA HIS A 84 20.74 -9.79 -0.06
C HIS A 84 21.06 -10.09 -1.52
N THR A 85 21.96 -9.30 -2.09
CA THR A 85 22.49 -9.52 -3.44
C THR A 85 23.96 -9.91 -3.32
N TRP A 86 24.34 -11.03 -3.92
CA TRP A 86 25.74 -11.47 -4.01
C TRP A 86 26.08 -11.81 -5.46
N VAL A 87 27.34 -11.58 -5.82
CA VAL A 87 27.88 -11.99 -7.12
C VAL A 87 28.34 -13.43 -6.99
N VAL A 88 27.76 -14.33 -7.78
CA VAL A 88 28.23 -15.71 -7.92
C VAL A 88 29.30 -15.72 -9.02
N PRO A 89 30.58 -15.94 -8.68
CA PRO A 89 31.61 -16.09 -9.70
C PRO A 89 31.38 -17.40 -10.44
N ASP A 90 31.31 -17.34 -11.77
CA ASP A 90 31.32 -18.53 -12.61
C ASP A 90 32.67 -19.24 -12.44
N GLU A 91 32.64 -20.55 -12.15
CA GLU A 91 33.81 -21.41 -11.96
C GLU A 91 34.74 -21.38 -13.18
N CYS A 92 34.22 -21.00 -14.33
CA CYS A 92 35.01 -20.68 -15.52
C CYS A 92 34.96 -19.16 -15.74
N SER A 93 36.04 -18.45 -15.39
CA SER A 93 36.18 -16.97 -15.36
C SER A 93 36.07 -16.23 -16.72
N MET A 94 35.22 -16.71 -17.62
CA MET A 94 35.08 -16.27 -19.01
C MET A 94 33.73 -15.57 -19.28
N SER A 95 32.76 -15.60 -18.36
CA SER A 95 31.41 -15.05 -18.58
C SER A 95 31.08 -13.79 -17.76
N GLY A 96 31.90 -13.42 -16.76
CA GLY A 96 31.52 -12.44 -15.75
C GLY A 96 30.48 -13.06 -14.81
N GLY A 97 30.74 -13.03 -13.50
CA GLY A 97 29.80 -13.60 -12.52
C GLY A 97 28.38 -13.03 -12.67
N TYR A 98 27.38 -13.80 -12.24
CA TYR A 98 26.00 -13.35 -12.25
C TYR A 98 25.56 -12.91 -10.85
N GLU A 99 24.64 -11.95 -10.78
CA GLU A 99 24.08 -11.50 -9.50
C GLU A 99 22.92 -12.42 -9.10
N GLU A 100 23.05 -13.06 -7.94
CA GLU A 100 21.92 -13.70 -7.28
C GLU A 100 21.37 -12.75 -6.22
N THR A 101 20.04 -12.62 -6.19
CA THR A 101 19.34 -11.91 -5.14
C THR A 101 18.41 -12.86 -4.43
N ALA A 102 18.61 -13.03 -3.12
CA ALA A 102 17.64 -13.69 -2.26
C ALA A 102 16.91 -12.65 -1.41
N THR A 103 15.59 -12.77 -1.36
CA THR A 103 14.75 -12.02 -0.43
C THR A 103 14.36 -12.98 0.69
N SER A 104 14.51 -12.56 1.95
CA SER A 104 14.01 -13.35 3.07
C SER A 104 12.47 -13.39 3.04
N PRO A 105 11.81 -14.40 3.66
CA PRO A 105 10.36 -14.42 3.81
C PRO A 105 9.80 -13.15 4.46
N LEU A 106 10.59 -12.51 5.33
CA LEU A 106 10.27 -11.22 5.93
C LEU A 106 10.34 -10.08 4.90
N GLY A 107 11.37 -10.06 4.05
CA GLY A 107 11.48 -9.09 2.96
C GLY A 107 10.29 -9.14 2.00
N ASP A 108 9.79 -10.34 1.69
CA ASP A 108 8.61 -10.53 0.84
C ASP A 108 7.32 -10.07 1.53
N ALA A 109 7.17 -10.34 2.83
CA ALA A 109 6.03 -9.84 3.62
C ALA A 109 6.01 -8.31 3.69
N LEU A 110 7.16 -7.69 3.98
CA LEU A 110 7.30 -6.23 4.01
C LEU A 110 7.06 -5.60 2.63
N ARG A 111 7.49 -6.28 1.55
CA ARG A 111 7.22 -5.86 0.18
C ARG A 111 5.73 -5.88 -0.13
N ASN A 112 5.02 -6.96 0.25
CA ASN A 112 3.57 -7.05 0.08
C ASN A 112 2.83 -5.97 0.88
N LEU A 113 3.26 -5.70 2.11
CA LEU A 113 2.71 -4.64 2.94
C LEU A 113 2.94 -3.25 2.32
N HIS A 114 4.15 -3.00 1.82
CA HIS A 114 4.47 -1.75 1.11
C HIS A 114 3.57 -1.54 -0.12
N PHE A 115 3.36 -2.59 -0.92
CA PHE A 115 2.47 -2.53 -2.07
C PHE A 115 1.02 -2.30 -1.67
N ALA A 116 0.53 -2.96 -0.63
CA ALA A 116 -0.84 -2.78 -0.15
C ALA A 116 -1.07 -1.35 0.40
N CYS A 117 -0.11 -0.78 1.12
CA CYS A 117 -0.17 0.62 1.57
C CYS A 117 -0.23 1.60 0.39
N ARG A 118 0.58 1.39 -0.65
CA ARG A 118 0.56 2.23 -1.86
C ARG A 118 -0.73 2.07 -2.63
N GLU A 119 -1.21 0.84 -2.81
CA GLU A 119 -2.47 0.56 -3.49
C GLU A 119 -3.63 1.29 -2.79
N LEU A 120 -3.73 1.20 -1.46
CA LEU A 120 -4.75 1.93 -0.72
C LEU A 120 -4.60 3.45 -0.86
N ALA A 121 -3.38 3.98 -0.79
CA ALA A 121 -3.11 5.41 -0.96
C ALA A 121 -3.56 5.92 -2.34
N ASP A 122 -3.30 5.14 -3.39
CA ASP A 122 -3.70 5.46 -4.77
C ASP A 122 -5.23 5.43 -4.93
N GLN A 123 -5.91 4.43 -4.37
CA GLN A 123 -7.38 4.36 -4.41
C GLN A 123 -8.04 5.50 -3.64
N LEU A 124 -7.53 5.83 -2.45
CA LEU A 124 -8.01 6.98 -1.68
C LEU A 124 -7.76 8.31 -2.41
N SER A 125 -6.61 8.45 -3.08
CA SER A 125 -6.30 9.62 -3.92
C SER A 125 -7.30 9.76 -5.07
N GLN A 126 -7.75 8.66 -5.68
CA GLN A 126 -8.78 8.69 -6.71
C GLN A 126 -10.13 9.14 -6.16
N VAL A 127 -10.54 8.63 -4.99
CA VAL A 127 -11.79 9.05 -4.33
C VAL A 127 -11.77 10.55 -4.03
N VAL A 128 -10.68 11.06 -3.46
CA VAL A 128 -10.52 12.48 -3.14
C VAL A 128 -10.61 13.35 -4.40
N LYS A 129 -9.92 12.97 -5.48
CA LYS A 129 -9.99 13.70 -6.76
C LYS A 129 -11.40 13.75 -7.36
N ILE A 130 -12.16 12.66 -7.27
CA ILE A 130 -13.55 12.60 -7.74
C ILE A 130 -14.44 13.51 -6.87
N GLN A 131 -14.25 13.52 -5.56
CA GLN A 131 -14.99 14.41 -4.65
C GLN A 131 -14.67 15.89 -4.90
N GLU A 132 -13.39 16.26 -5.00
CA GLU A 132 -12.95 17.64 -5.26
C GLU A 132 -13.46 18.15 -6.61
N SER A 133 -13.35 17.33 -7.67
CA SER A 133 -13.86 17.70 -8.99
C SER A 133 -15.40 17.84 -9.01
N GLY A 134 -16.12 17.02 -8.25
CA GLY A 134 -17.56 17.16 -8.04
C GLY A 134 -17.93 18.49 -7.37
N GLN A 135 -17.21 18.89 -6.31
CA GLN A 135 -17.41 20.18 -5.63
C GLN A 135 -17.14 21.37 -6.55
N ILE A 136 -16.05 21.33 -7.32
CA ILE A 136 -15.70 22.38 -8.29
C ILE A 136 -16.79 22.50 -9.37
N ALA A 137 -17.32 21.38 -9.87
CA ALA A 137 -18.39 21.38 -10.86
C ALA A 137 -19.71 21.99 -10.33
N VAL A 138 -19.99 21.84 -9.04
CA VAL A 138 -21.15 22.50 -8.39
C VAL A 138 -20.91 24.01 -8.29
N VAL A 139 -19.72 24.44 -7.90
CA VAL A 139 -19.37 25.87 -7.79
C VAL A 139 -19.42 26.57 -9.15
N LEU A 140 -18.92 25.92 -10.22
CA LEU A 140 -18.92 26.49 -11.58
C LEU A 140 -20.32 26.56 -12.24
N ARG A 141 -21.32 25.88 -11.67
CA ARG A 141 -22.72 25.93 -12.14
C ARG A 141 -23.56 27.02 -11.46
N GLN A 142 -23.01 27.67 -10.43
CA GLN A 142 -23.61 28.82 -9.73
C GLN A 142 -23.11 30.12 -10.35
#